data_AF-A0A3P6UJZ7-F1
#
_entry.id   AF-A0A3P6UJZ7-F1
#
_cell.length_a   1.000
_cell.length_b   1.000
_cell.length_c   1.000
_cell.angle_alpha   90.00
_cell.angle_beta   90.00
_cell.angle_gamma   90.00
#
_symmetry.space_group_name_H-M   'P 1'
#
loop_
_entity.id
_entity.type
_entity.pdbx_description
1 polymer ?
#
loop_
_entity_poly.entity_id
_entity_poly.type
_entity_poly.pdbx_seq_one_letter_code
_entity_poly.pdbx_strand_id
1 'polypeptide(L)'
;MDEVKRQSVEHQVWELEWETAFNIQLRIQDILGYVIAWAAADRVTHRRLLLQCLDALNLHPPSSLEEPAGATHTVVDVNGESTVVIPFDVLRGAVSIHQPLWRLTAGLFTASEDQLRFLVSTNVSSLSDEEIAIRQQMRKMASTLYEMPLRALVLCAQASAQLWRRNGFSLVNQIHNYYSPLCRAEMFDRDLLMMQGIKEHL
;
A
#
# COMPACT_ATOMS: atom_id res chain seq x y z
N MET A 1 -0.93 7.94 10.96
CA MET A 1 -0.15 7.57 12.15
C MET A 1 1.29 7.42 11.73
N ASP A 2 2.21 7.82 12.59
CA ASP A 2 3.64 7.74 12.33
C ASP A 2 4.09 6.33 12.01
N GLU A 3 5.15 6.24 11.21
CA GLU A 3 5.78 4.98 10.90
C GLU A 3 6.52 4.43 12.13
N VAL A 4 6.48 3.11 12.30
CA VAL A 4 7.26 2.41 13.32
C VAL A 4 8.54 1.84 12.73
N LYS A 5 9.61 1.85 13.53
CA LYS A 5 10.86 1.13 13.26
C LYS A 5 11.08 0.06 14.31
N ARG A 6 11.70 -1.05 13.95
CA ARG A 6 11.94 -2.17 14.88
C ARG A 6 12.87 -1.74 16.02
N GLN A 7 12.47 -2.06 17.25
CA GLN A 7 13.32 -1.88 18.42
C GLN A 7 14.24 -3.09 18.61
N SER A 8 15.55 -2.89 18.42
CA SER A 8 16.56 -3.96 18.45
C SER A 8 17.43 -3.98 19.71
N VAL A 9 17.54 -2.86 20.42
CA VAL A 9 18.39 -2.74 21.62
C VAL A 9 17.53 -2.81 22.87
N GLU A 10 16.73 -1.78 23.12
CA GLU A 10 15.90 -1.65 24.32
C GLU A 10 14.41 -1.83 23.99
N HIS A 11 13.62 -2.09 25.04
CA HIS A 11 12.16 -2.11 24.92
C HIS A 11 11.64 -0.68 24.78
N GLN A 12 10.60 -0.49 23.98
CA GLN A 12 9.94 0.79 23.84
C GLN A 12 9.28 1.22 25.15
N VAL A 13 9.80 2.29 25.77
CA VAL A 13 9.29 2.81 27.05
C VAL A 13 8.13 3.78 26.83
N TRP A 14 8.18 4.56 25.75
CA TRP A 14 7.13 5.52 25.37
C TRP A 14 6.37 5.01 24.16
N GLU A 15 5.10 4.70 24.36
CA GLU A 15 4.24 4.17 23.29
C GLU A 15 3.58 5.30 22.50
N LEU A 16 3.49 5.12 21.18
CA LEU A 16 2.69 6.00 20.34
C LEU A 16 1.21 5.77 20.63
N GLU A 17 0.47 6.86 20.72
CA GLU A 17 -0.98 6.82 20.81
C GLU A 17 -1.54 6.18 19.53
N TRP A 18 -2.33 5.11 19.69
CA TRP A 18 -2.85 4.33 18.57
C TRP A 18 -4.37 4.41 18.40
N GLU A 19 -5.09 4.70 19.49
CA GLU A 19 -6.55 4.65 19.55
C GLU A 19 -7.21 5.70 18.66
N THR A 20 -6.70 6.94 18.65
CA THR A 20 -7.25 8.06 17.89
C THR A 20 -7.21 7.78 16.39
N ALA A 21 -6.13 7.18 15.89
CA ALA A 21 -6.04 6.83 14.47
C ALA A 21 -7.07 5.78 14.05
N PHE A 22 -7.33 4.77 14.90
CA PHE A 22 -8.38 3.78 14.66
C PHE A 22 -9.77 4.38 14.84
N ASN A 23 -9.97 5.26 15.81
CA ASN A 23 -11.22 5.99 15.97
C ASN A 23 -11.53 6.84 14.73
N ILE A 24 -10.53 7.49 14.15
CA ILE A 24 -10.69 8.21 12.87
C ILE A 24 -11.03 7.22 11.75
N GLN A 25 -10.29 6.11 11.60
CA GLN A 25 -10.56 5.08 10.61
C GLN A 25 -12.01 4.58 10.68
N LEU A 26 -12.49 4.26 11.89
CA LEU A 26 -13.85 3.77 12.13
C LEU A 26 -14.92 4.79 11.76
N ARG A 27 -14.63 6.10 11.86
CA ARG A 27 -15.55 7.17 11.48
C ARG A 27 -15.56 7.45 9.99
N ILE A 28 -14.44 7.26 9.31
CA ILE A 28 -14.31 7.56 7.87
C ILE A 28 -14.60 6.36 6.97
N GLN A 29 -14.52 5.12 7.47
CA GLN A 29 -14.61 3.92 6.62
C GLN A 29 -15.89 3.86 5.77
N ASP A 30 -17.04 4.24 6.34
CA ASP A 30 -18.30 4.27 5.60
C ASP A 30 -18.26 5.33 4.49
N ILE A 31 -17.67 6.49 4.78
CA ILE A 31 -17.49 7.57 3.82
C ILE A 31 -16.57 7.11 2.67
N LEU A 32 -15.48 6.39 2.98
CA LEU A 32 -14.59 5.83 1.96
C LEU A 32 -15.34 4.85 1.05
N GLY A 33 -16.18 3.97 1.64
CA GLY A 33 -17.05 3.07 0.89
C GLY A 33 -18.00 3.83 -0.06
N TYR A 34 -18.64 4.90 0.42
CA TYR A 34 -19.51 5.74 -0.41
C TYR A 34 -18.75 6.48 -1.52
N VAL A 35 -17.53 6.96 -1.26
CA VAL A 35 -16.69 7.61 -2.28
C VAL A 35 -16.32 6.61 -3.39
N ILE A 36 -15.94 5.38 -3.02
CA ILE A 36 -15.62 4.32 -3.98
C ILE A 36 -16.87 3.97 -4.80
N ALA A 37 -18.03 3.79 -4.15
CA ALA A 37 -19.29 3.48 -4.84
C ALA A 37 -19.72 4.61 -5.79
N TRP A 38 -19.57 5.86 -5.37
CA TRP A 38 -19.85 7.03 -6.19
C TRP A 38 -18.91 7.10 -7.40
N ALA A 39 -17.61 6.89 -7.20
CA ALA A 39 -16.64 6.85 -8.28
C ALA A 39 -16.97 5.72 -9.28
N ALA A 40 -17.37 4.55 -8.80
CA ALA A 40 -17.77 3.44 -9.65
C ALA A 40 -19.08 3.70 -10.45
N ALA A 41 -19.90 4.69 -10.08
CA ALA A 41 -21.14 5.00 -10.79
C ALA A 41 -20.92 5.66 -12.17
N ASP A 42 -19.76 6.27 -12.41
CA ASP A 42 -19.45 6.98 -13.65
C ASP A 42 -17.98 6.80 -14.07
N ARG A 43 -17.74 6.55 -15.37
CA ARG A 43 -16.38 6.27 -15.87
C ARG A 43 -15.46 7.48 -15.76
N VAL A 44 -15.98 8.69 -15.97
CA VAL A 44 -15.16 9.91 -15.92
C VAL A 44 -14.76 10.22 -14.49
N THR A 45 -15.70 10.10 -13.55
CA THR A 45 -15.46 10.26 -12.12
C THR A 45 -14.42 9.26 -11.62
N HIS A 46 -14.57 7.99 -11.98
CA HIS A 46 -13.62 6.93 -11.62
C HIS A 46 -12.19 7.26 -12.07
N ARG A 47 -12.00 7.60 -13.35
CA ARG A 47 -10.68 7.87 -13.93
C ARG A 47 -10.01 9.07 -13.31
N ARG A 48 -10.76 10.16 -13.11
CA ARG A 48 -10.24 11.37 -12.47
C ARG A 48 -9.81 11.11 -11.04
N LEU A 49 -10.63 10.40 -10.26
CA LEU A 49 -10.29 10.08 -8.88
C LEU A 49 -9.09 9.14 -8.82
N LEU A 50 -9.03 8.13 -9.71
CA LEU A 50 -7.89 7.22 -9.79
C LEU A 50 -6.59 7.97 -10.11
N LEU A 51 -6.61 8.85 -11.12
CA LEU A 51 -5.44 9.65 -11.48
C LEU A 51 -5.02 10.58 -10.33
N GLN A 52 -5.97 11.26 -9.68
CA GLN A 52 -5.70 12.10 -8.50
C GLN A 52 -5.08 11.31 -7.35
N CYS A 53 -5.58 10.11 -7.08
CA CYS A 53 -5.03 9.22 -6.07
C CYS A 53 -3.60 8.79 -6.43
N LEU A 54 -3.33 8.42 -7.68
CA LEU A 54 -2.00 8.05 -8.15
C LEU A 54 -1.02 9.22 -8.07
N ASP A 55 -1.45 10.42 -8.45
CA ASP A 55 -0.63 11.64 -8.35
C ASP A 55 -0.31 11.98 -6.89
N ALA A 56 -1.30 11.90 -6.01
CA ALA A 56 -1.11 12.11 -4.57
C ALA A 56 -0.16 11.07 -3.96
N LEU A 57 -0.27 9.80 -4.36
CA LEU A 57 0.67 8.75 -3.93
C LEU A 57 2.08 9.02 -4.42
N ASN A 58 2.25 9.58 -5.62
CA ASN A 58 3.57 9.89 -6.18
C ASN A 58 4.26 11.06 -5.47
N LEU A 59 3.51 11.91 -4.76
CA LEU A 59 4.06 12.95 -3.87
C LEU A 59 4.56 12.37 -2.54
N HIS A 60 4.19 11.14 -2.22
CA HIS A 60 4.53 10.46 -0.97
C HIS A 60 5.14 9.08 -1.26
N PRO A 61 6.28 9.01 -1.95
CA PRO A 61 6.94 7.72 -2.19
C PRO A 61 7.35 7.08 -0.85
N PRO A 62 7.31 5.74 -0.74
CA PRO A 62 7.75 5.04 0.45
C PRO A 62 9.22 5.36 0.74
N SER A 63 9.56 5.37 2.03
CA SER A 63 10.93 5.51 2.50
C SER A 63 11.79 4.36 1.94
N SER A 64 12.60 4.64 0.92
CA SER A 64 13.53 3.68 0.34
C SER A 64 14.63 3.33 1.34
N LEU A 65 15.00 2.05 1.41
CA LEU A 65 16.23 1.65 2.05
C LEU A 65 17.39 2.07 1.14
N GLU A 66 18.11 3.12 1.53
CA GLU A 66 19.35 3.47 0.84
C GLU A 66 20.40 2.40 1.15
N GLU A 67 20.80 1.66 0.12
CA GLU A 67 21.99 0.82 0.17
C GLU A 67 23.26 1.71 0.08
N PRO A 68 24.44 1.20 0.50
CA PRO A 68 25.68 1.97 0.44
C PRO A 68 25.89 2.64 -0.93
N ALA A 69 26.31 3.91 -0.92
CA ALA A 69 26.48 4.77 -2.09
C ALA A 69 25.18 5.22 -2.82
N GLY A 70 24.01 5.10 -2.19
CA GLY A 70 22.75 5.65 -2.74
C GLY A 70 22.13 4.78 -3.83
N ALA A 71 22.51 3.50 -3.89
CA ALA A 71 21.92 2.56 -4.83
C ALA A 71 20.46 2.26 -4.47
N THR A 72 19.57 2.34 -5.47
CA THR A 72 18.14 2.02 -5.34
C THR A 72 17.81 0.57 -5.66
N HIS A 73 18.80 -0.18 -6.15
CA HIS A 73 18.68 -1.57 -6.58
C HIS A 73 19.95 -2.34 -6.18
N THR A 74 19.79 -3.62 -5.88
CA THR A 74 20.89 -4.54 -5.54
C THR A 74 20.85 -5.74 -6.48
N VAL A 75 22.02 -6.27 -6.84
CA VAL A 75 22.11 -7.54 -7.56
C VAL A 75 22.23 -8.66 -6.54
N VAL A 76 21.30 -9.61 -6.60
CA VAL A 76 21.33 -10.81 -5.75
C VAL A 76 21.67 -12.00 -6.64
N ASP A 77 22.70 -12.75 -6.25
CA ASP A 77 23.06 -14.01 -6.89
C ASP A 77 22.55 -15.18 -6.04
N VAL A 78 21.78 -16.08 -6.66
CA VAL A 78 21.31 -17.32 -6.05
C VAL A 78 21.60 -18.47 -7.00
N ASN A 79 22.41 -19.43 -6.57
CA ASN A 79 22.78 -20.60 -7.37
C ASN A 79 23.38 -20.27 -8.76
N GLY A 80 24.10 -19.15 -8.89
CA GLY A 80 24.72 -18.72 -10.15
C GLY A 80 23.77 -17.97 -11.09
N GLU A 81 22.54 -17.70 -10.67
CA GLU A 81 21.63 -16.78 -11.33
C GLU A 81 21.64 -15.43 -10.61
N SER A 82 21.94 -14.37 -11.36
CA SER A 82 21.94 -13.00 -10.86
C SER A 82 20.66 -12.28 -11.29
N THR A 83 19.99 -11.62 -10.34
CA THR A 83 18.82 -10.78 -10.60
C THR A 83 18.92 -9.42 -9.90
N VAL A 84 18.31 -8.40 -10.49
CA VAL A 84 18.22 -7.06 -9.91
C VAL A 84 16.97 -7.00 -9.04
N VAL A 85 17.14 -6.66 -7.77
CA VAL A 85 16.05 -6.51 -6.81
C VAL A 85 16.01 -5.12 -6.22
N ILE A 86 14.82 -4.68 -5.82
CA ILE A 86 14.64 -3.48 -5.01
C ILE A 86 14.87 -3.87 -3.54
N PRO A 87 15.77 -3.18 -2.80
CA PRO A 87 15.99 -3.45 -1.39
C PRO A 87 14.69 -3.31 -0.59
N PHE A 88 14.28 -4.40 0.05
CA PHE A 88 13.06 -4.46 0.86
C PHE A 88 13.37 -5.15 2.17
N ASP A 89 13.31 -4.40 3.27
CA ASP A 89 13.52 -4.91 4.62
C ASP A 89 12.72 -4.11 5.64
N VAL A 90 11.60 -4.69 6.10
CA VAL A 90 10.72 -4.08 7.11
C VAL A 90 11.40 -3.98 8.49
N LEU A 91 12.46 -4.75 8.76
CA LEU A 91 13.20 -4.66 10.02
C LEU A 91 14.11 -3.42 10.07
N ARG A 92 14.56 -2.92 8.91
CA ARG A 92 15.40 -1.72 8.78
C ARG A 92 14.57 -0.49 8.37
N GLY A 93 13.51 -0.71 7.60
CA GLY A 93 12.63 0.32 7.09
C GLY A 93 11.57 0.76 8.09
N ALA A 94 11.07 1.98 7.90
CA ALA A 94 9.89 2.44 8.60
C ALA A 94 8.63 1.84 7.94
N VAL A 95 7.62 1.51 8.74
CA VAL A 95 6.36 0.93 8.26
C VAL A 95 5.18 1.49 9.05
N SER A 96 4.07 1.78 8.39
CA SER A 96 2.82 2.19 9.04
C SER A 96 1.70 1.22 8.70
N ILE A 97 0.89 0.87 9.70
CA ILE A 97 -0.37 0.13 9.52
C ILE A 97 -1.46 1.04 8.92
N HIS A 98 -1.34 2.36 9.02
CA HIS A 98 -2.34 3.32 8.54
C HIS A 98 -1.96 3.87 7.16
N GLN A 99 -2.51 3.26 6.10
CA GLN A 99 -2.23 3.62 4.70
C GLN A 99 -3.52 4.02 3.95
N PRO A 100 -4.25 5.05 4.39
CA PRO A 100 -5.60 5.35 3.89
C PRO A 100 -5.63 5.67 2.39
N LEU A 101 -4.61 6.38 1.87
CA LEU A 101 -4.56 6.74 0.46
C LEU A 101 -4.31 5.52 -0.44
N TRP A 102 -3.36 4.64 -0.08
CA TRP A 102 -3.14 3.37 -0.81
C TRP A 102 -4.40 2.52 -0.83
N ARG A 103 -5.12 2.45 0.29
CA ARG A 103 -6.33 1.62 0.42
C ARG A 103 -7.53 2.20 -0.30
N LEU A 104 -7.67 3.53 -0.34
CA LEU A 104 -8.65 4.20 -1.20
C LEU A 104 -8.37 3.89 -2.67
N THR A 105 -7.11 4.03 -3.12
CA THR A 105 -6.70 3.68 -4.49
C THR A 105 -6.98 2.22 -4.79
N ALA A 106 -6.68 1.30 -3.87
CA ALA A 106 -7.00 -0.11 -4.01
C ALA A 106 -8.50 -0.31 -4.22
N GLY A 107 -9.33 0.40 -3.45
CA GLY A 107 -10.78 0.34 -3.58
C GLY A 107 -11.31 0.75 -4.95
N LEU A 108 -10.62 1.64 -5.67
CA LEU A 108 -11.00 1.99 -7.04
C LEU A 108 -10.82 0.82 -8.01
N PHE A 109 -10.00 -0.19 -7.69
CA PHE A 109 -9.88 -1.42 -8.47
C PHE A 109 -11.05 -2.41 -8.26
N THR A 110 -12.04 -2.09 -7.42
CA THR A 110 -13.30 -2.86 -7.37
C THR A 110 -14.37 -2.35 -8.33
N ALA A 111 -14.04 -1.39 -9.21
CA ALA A 111 -14.95 -0.94 -10.26
C ALA A 111 -15.25 -2.06 -11.26
N SER A 112 -16.28 -1.85 -12.09
CA SER A 112 -16.71 -2.86 -13.07
C SER A 112 -15.60 -3.21 -14.08
N GLU A 113 -15.61 -4.44 -14.60
CA GLU A 113 -14.66 -4.89 -15.62
C GLU A 113 -14.56 -3.91 -16.79
N ASP A 114 -15.72 -3.43 -17.27
CA ASP A 114 -15.82 -2.48 -18.36
C ASP A 114 -15.17 -1.10 -18.04
N GLN A 115 -15.24 -0.65 -16.77
CA GLN A 115 -14.53 0.54 -16.32
C GLN A 115 -13.01 0.35 -16.23
N LEU A 116 -12.55 -0.84 -15.86
CA LEU A 116 -11.13 -1.14 -15.67
C LEU A 116 -10.45 -1.71 -16.94
N ARG A 117 -11.23 -2.09 -17.96
CA ARG A 117 -10.75 -2.74 -19.18
C ARG A 117 -9.61 -2.00 -19.88
N PHE A 118 -9.56 -0.67 -19.78
CA PHE A 118 -8.50 0.13 -20.37
C PHE A 118 -7.11 -0.18 -19.79
N LEU A 119 -7.03 -0.63 -18.53
CA LEU A 119 -5.78 -0.98 -17.86
C LEU A 119 -5.08 -2.17 -18.54
N VAL A 120 -5.86 -3.18 -18.91
CA VAL A 120 -5.40 -4.43 -19.53
C VAL A 120 -5.44 -4.43 -21.06
N SER A 121 -6.04 -3.42 -21.68
CA SER A 121 -6.16 -3.35 -23.15
C SER A 121 -4.80 -3.33 -23.84
N THR A 122 -4.61 -4.26 -24.80
CA THR A 122 -3.45 -4.30 -25.70
C THR A 122 -3.59 -3.32 -26.86
N ASN A 123 -4.82 -2.93 -27.23
CA ASN A 123 -5.04 -1.92 -28.24
C ASN A 123 -4.95 -0.51 -27.63
N VAL A 124 -3.79 0.11 -27.77
CA VAL A 124 -3.51 1.44 -27.19
C VAL A 124 -4.13 2.57 -28.03
N SER A 125 -4.40 2.36 -29.32
CA SER A 125 -4.90 3.42 -30.21
C SER A 125 -6.35 3.83 -29.94
N SER A 126 -7.11 3.00 -29.23
CA SER A 126 -8.49 3.28 -28.83
C SER A 126 -8.61 3.94 -27.46
N LEU A 127 -7.49 4.21 -26.78
CA LEU A 127 -7.50 4.77 -25.43
C LEU A 127 -7.57 6.30 -25.47
N SER A 128 -8.28 6.89 -24.51
CA SER A 128 -8.22 8.34 -24.30
C SER A 128 -6.88 8.76 -23.70
N ASP A 129 -6.53 10.04 -23.84
CA ASP A 129 -5.32 10.61 -23.22
C ASP A 129 -5.28 10.39 -21.69
N GLU A 130 -6.44 10.45 -21.03
CA GLU A 130 -6.59 10.19 -19.59
C GLU A 130 -6.30 8.72 -19.24
N GLU A 131 -6.80 7.78 -20.02
CA GLU A 131 -6.51 6.34 -19.85
C GLU A 131 -5.02 6.04 -20.05
N ILE A 132 -4.40 6.68 -21.04
CA ILE A 132 -2.96 6.58 -21.30
C ILE A 132 -2.17 7.13 -20.11
N ALA A 133 -2.54 8.30 -19.58
CA ALA A 133 -1.89 8.92 -18.43
C ALA A 133 -1.96 8.03 -17.17
N ILE A 134 -3.13 7.46 -16.88
CA ILE A 134 -3.30 6.52 -15.75
C ILE A 134 -2.39 5.30 -15.93
N ARG A 135 -2.36 4.69 -17.12
CA ARG A 135 -1.51 3.52 -17.37
C ARG A 135 -0.03 3.84 -17.21
N GLN A 136 0.42 5.00 -17.72
CA GLN A 136 1.81 5.43 -17.56
C GLN A 136 2.17 5.64 -16.10
N GLN A 137 1.29 6.30 -15.34
CA GLN A 137 1.49 6.54 -13.92
C GLN A 137 1.52 5.23 -13.11
N MET A 138 0.59 4.30 -13.36
CA MET A 138 0.59 2.99 -12.71
C MET A 138 1.87 2.20 -13.01
N ARG A 139 2.36 2.18 -14.25
CA ARG A 139 3.63 1.52 -14.59
C ARG A 139 4.81 2.15 -13.87
N LYS A 140 4.89 3.48 -13.87
CA LYS A 140 5.95 4.21 -13.17
C LYS A 140 5.97 3.89 -11.67
N MET A 141 4.79 3.69 -11.08
CA MET A 141 4.62 3.48 -9.65
C MET A 141 4.44 2.01 -9.26
N ALA A 142 4.60 1.05 -10.18
CA ALA A 142 4.19 -0.32 -9.93
C ALA A 142 4.88 -0.94 -8.71
N SER A 143 6.17 -0.67 -8.50
CA SER A 143 6.91 -1.08 -7.29
C SER A 143 6.34 -0.41 -6.03
N THR A 144 6.17 0.91 -6.05
CA THR A 144 5.64 1.70 -4.94
C THR A 144 4.22 1.28 -4.52
N LEU A 145 3.36 0.99 -5.50
CA LEU A 145 1.99 0.55 -5.25
C LEU A 145 1.97 -0.82 -4.56
N TYR A 146 2.96 -1.68 -4.84
CA TYR A 146 3.10 -3.00 -4.24
C TYR A 146 3.79 -2.94 -2.86
N GLU A 147 4.77 -2.05 -2.73
CA GLU A 147 5.67 -2.01 -1.58
C GLU A 147 4.94 -1.69 -0.27
N MET A 148 4.08 -0.67 -0.26
CA MET A 148 3.43 -0.24 0.99
C MET A 148 2.45 -1.26 1.59
N PRO A 149 1.54 -1.87 0.79
CA PRO A 149 0.74 -3.01 1.25
C PRO A 149 1.63 -4.18 1.70
N LEU A 150 2.68 -4.50 0.95
CA LEU A 150 3.60 -5.58 1.30
C LEU A 150 4.30 -5.32 2.64
N ARG A 151 4.71 -4.07 2.93
CA ARG A 151 5.30 -3.70 4.23
C ARG A 151 4.34 -3.98 5.40
N ALA A 152 3.05 -3.64 5.26
CA ALA A 152 2.05 -3.93 6.30
C ALA A 152 1.85 -5.44 6.50
N LEU A 153 1.74 -6.20 5.41
CA LEU A 153 1.58 -7.66 5.46
C LEU A 153 2.81 -8.34 6.09
N VAL A 154 4.02 -7.94 5.69
CA VAL A 154 5.27 -8.47 6.22
C VAL A 154 5.45 -8.09 7.68
N LEU A 155 5.13 -6.85 8.08
CA LEU A 155 5.12 -6.44 9.49
C LEU A 155 4.23 -7.38 10.33
N CYS A 156 3.01 -7.66 9.87
CA CYS A 156 2.09 -8.55 10.58
C CYS A 156 2.64 -9.99 10.68
N ALA A 157 3.21 -10.51 9.59
CA ALA A 157 3.83 -11.84 9.59
C ALA A 157 5.04 -11.92 10.55
N GLN A 158 5.92 -10.91 10.51
CA GLN A 158 7.10 -10.84 11.37
C GLN A 158 6.74 -10.63 12.85
N ALA A 159 5.71 -9.83 13.14
CA ALA A 159 5.20 -9.65 14.50
C ALA A 159 4.60 -10.95 15.05
N SER A 160 3.87 -11.70 14.21
CA SER A 160 3.38 -13.04 14.56
C SER A 160 4.53 -14.01 14.86
N ALA A 161 5.62 -13.91 14.10
CA ALA A 161 6.89 -14.60 14.34
C ALA A 161 7.73 -14.01 15.49
N GLN A 162 7.17 -13.09 16.28
CA GLN A 162 7.76 -12.55 17.51
C GLN A 162 9.01 -11.69 17.31
N LEU A 163 9.25 -11.20 16.08
CA LEU A 163 10.42 -10.37 15.76
C LEU A 163 10.29 -8.92 16.28
N TRP A 164 9.08 -8.52 16.68
CA TRP A 164 8.71 -7.14 17.07
C TRP A 164 8.28 -7.00 18.55
N ARG A 165 8.61 -7.98 19.41
CA ARG A 165 8.23 -7.98 20.84
C ARG A 165 8.65 -6.75 21.63
N ARG A 166 9.67 -6.01 21.17
CA ARG A 166 10.23 -4.84 21.86
C ARG A 166 9.53 -3.52 21.51
N ASN A 167 8.61 -3.53 20.54
CA ASN A 167 7.93 -2.32 20.05
C ASN A 167 6.68 -1.91 20.87
N GLY A 168 6.47 -2.53 22.04
CA GLY A 168 5.39 -2.17 22.96
C GLY A 168 4.00 -2.67 22.53
N PHE A 169 3.02 -2.40 23.38
CA PHE A 169 1.62 -2.81 23.19
C PHE A 169 0.92 -2.03 22.08
N SER A 170 1.27 -0.76 21.87
CA SER A 170 0.75 0.04 20.77
C SER A 170 0.83 -0.68 19.42
N LEU A 171 2.00 -1.25 19.06
CA LEU A 171 2.13 -1.99 17.80
C LEU A 171 1.25 -3.25 17.79
N VAL A 172 1.19 -3.98 18.90
CA VAL A 172 0.36 -5.19 19.03
C VAL A 172 -1.12 -4.84 18.82
N ASN A 173 -1.59 -3.74 19.41
CA ASN A 173 -2.96 -3.27 19.27
C ASN A 173 -3.28 -2.79 17.85
N GLN A 174 -2.33 -2.12 17.18
CA GLN A 174 -2.50 -1.74 15.78
C GLN A 174 -2.67 -2.97 14.88
N ILE A 175 -1.83 -3.99 15.06
CA ILE A 175 -1.91 -5.25 14.30
C ILE A 175 -3.22 -5.99 14.62
N HIS A 176 -3.64 -6.00 15.89
CA HIS A 176 -4.93 -6.59 16.28
C HIS A 176 -6.10 -5.91 15.55
N ASN A 177 -6.16 -4.57 15.57
CA ASN A 177 -7.24 -3.83 14.93
C ASN A 177 -7.19 -3.86 13.40
N TYR A 178 -5.99 -4.01 12.80
CA TYR A 178 -5.82 -4.24 11.37
C TYR A 178 -6.56 -5.49 10.86
N TYR A 179 -6.59 -6.56 11.66
CA TYR A 179 -7.33 -7.79 11.37
C TYR A 179 -8.76 -7.79 11.93
N SER A 180 -9.13 -6.83 12.76
CA SER A 180 -10.44 -6.79 13.42
C SER A 180 -11.57 -6.70 12.39
N PRO A 181 -12.67 -7.46 12.57
CA PRO A 181 -13.85 -7.37 11.69
C PRO A 181 -14.38 -5.94 11.51
N LEU A 182 -14.14 -5.06 12.48
CA LEU A 182 -14.59 -3.65 12.44
C LEU A 182 -13.90 -2.81 11.36
N CYS A 183 -12.66 -3.15 10.98
CA CYS A 183 -11.85 -2.36 10.05
C CYS A 183 -11.30 -3.19 8.88
N ARG A 184 -11.35 -4.53 8.96
CA ARG A 184 -10.68 -5.46 8.05
C ARG A 184 -10.95 -5.17 6.58
N ALA A 185 -12.21 -4.92 6.23
CA ALA A 185 -12.65 -4.65 4.86
C ALA A 185 -11.98 -3.41 4.24
N GLU A 186 -11.69 -2.40 5.06
CA GLU A 186 -11.03 -1.15 4.65
C GLU A 186 -9.54 -1.08 5.04
N MET A 187 -8.96 -2.21 5.47
CA MET A 187 -7.55 -2.33 5.85
C MET A 187 -6.90 -3.54 5.18
N PHE A 188 -6.87 -4.70 5.84
CA PHE A 188 -6.20 -5.91 5.34
C PHE A 188 -6.70 -6.33 3.96
N ASP A 189 -8.01 -6.30 3.72
CA ASP A 189 -8.57 -6.73 2.43
C ASP A 189 -8.20 -5.74 1.30
N ARG A 190 -8.07 -4.43 1.61
CA ARG A 190 -7.59 -3.41 0.65
C ARG A 190 -6.09 -3.56 0.34
N ASP A 191 -5.29 -3.94 1.32
CA ASP A 191 -3.86 -4.20 1.08
C ASP A 191 -3.71 -5.42 0.15
N LEU A 192 -4.50 -6.48 0.36
CA LEU A 192 -4.51 -7.64 -0.53
C LEU A 192 -5.00 -7.28 -1.95
N LEU A 193 -6.06 -6.46 -2.03
CA LEU A 193 -6.61 -5.99 -3.29
C LEU A 193 -5.59 -5.17 -4.10
N MET A 194 -4.82 -4.30 -3.46
CA MET A 194 -3.75 -3.54 -4.12
C MET A 194 -2.70 -4.50 -4.70
N MET A 195 -2.29 -5.51 -3.93
CA MET A 195 -1.30 -6.50 -4.36
C MET A 195 -1.78 -7.32 -5.56
N GLN A 196 -3.08 -7.63 -5.61
CA GLN A 196 -3.70 -8.34 -6.72
C GLN A 196 -3.86 -7.45 -7.96
N GLY A 197 -4.37 -6.23 -7.79
CA GLY A 197 -4.62 -5.31 -8.89
C GLY A 197 -3.37 -4.95 -9.67
N ILE A 198 -2.21 -4.81 -9.03
CA ILE A 198 -0.95 -4.47 -9.73
C ILE A 198 -0.38 -5.66 -10.50
N LYS A 199 -0.52 -6.89 -9.97
CA LYS A 199 0.08 -8.09 -10.59
C LYS A 199 -0.49 -8.35 -11.99
N GLU A 200 -1.72 -7.92 -12.27
CA GLU A 200 -2.33 -8.02 -13.61
C GLU A 200 -1.80 -6.96 -14.60
N HIS A 201 -0.96 -6.02 -14.16
CA HIS A 201 -0.56 -4.84 -14.93
C HIS A 201 0.95 -4.64 -15.08
N LEU A 202 1.76 -5.49 -14.42
CA LEU A 202 3.20 -5.66 -14.62
C LEU A 202 3.48 -6.73 -15.68
#